data_AF-A0A956BPB3-F1
#
_entry.id   AF-A0A956BPB3-F1
#
_cell.length_a   1.000
_cell.length_b   1.000
_cell.length_c   1.000
_cell.angle_alpha   90.00
_cell.angle_beta   90.00
_cell.angle_gamma   90.00
#
_symmetry.space_group_name_H-M   'P 1'
#
loop_
_entity.id
_entity.type
_entity.pdbx_description
1 polymer ?
#
loop_
_entity_poly.entity_id
_entity_poly.type
_entity_poly.pdbx_seq_one_letter_code
_entity_poly.pdbx_strand_id
1 'polypeptide(L)'
;MLLWLPIVGGDPAPAGRWPQLVALEGQDGDLCTGTLVAPDWVLTAGHCQNMQTAHVGALDYTANGETLAVVEQIVHPEPRATFDVSLLRLERAATGVTPARLLTGCMAAFIQEDADLTVTGYGWLDREATQQNSILHEVVVPIVDPTCT
;
A
#
# COMPACT_ATOMS: atom_id res chain seq x y z
N MET A 1 -16.14 -14.02 2.13
CA MET A 1 -15.96 -13.47 0.76
C MET A 1 -15.01 -12.29 0.91
N LEU A 2 -13.71 -12.57 0.83
CA LEU A 2 -12.67 -11.54 0.95
C LEU A 2 -12.69 -10.75 -0.37
N LEU A 3 -13.11 -9.49 -0.28
CA LEU A 3 -13.12 -8.59 -1.42
C LEU A 3 -11.68 -8.12 -1.63
N TRP A 4 -10.96 -8.84 -2.48
CA TRP A 4 -9.83 -8.28 -3.20
C TRP A 4 -10.41 -7.18 -4.08
N LEU A 5 -10.23 -5.91 -3.70
CA LEU A 5 -10.55 -4.80 -4.59
C LEU A 5 -9.34 -4.62 -5.51
N PRO A 6 -9.43 -5.03 -6.79
CA PRO A 6 -8.36 -4.75 -7.75
C PRO A 6 -8.35 -3.24 -8.01
N ILE A 7 -7.25 -2.71 -8.55
CA ILE A 7 -7.29 -1.38 -9.16
C ILE A 7 -7.95 -1.53 -10.53
N VAL A 8 -9.25 -1.85 -10.52
CA VAL A 8 -10.05 -2.04 -11.74
C VAL A 8 -10.32 -0.67 -12.34
N GLY A 9 -9.74 -0.42 -13.51
CA GLY A 9 -9.92 0.84 -14.23
C GLY A 9 -9.02 1.98 -13.75
N GLY A 10 -7.91 1.69 -13.06
CA GLY A 10 -6.85 2.67 -12.84
C GLY A 10 -5.85 2.70 -14.01
N ASP A 11 -5.05 3.77 -14.05
CA ASP A 11 -4.00 3.98 -15.04
C ASP A 11 -2.61 3.81 -14.41
N PRO A 12 -1.56 3.50 -15.19
CA PRO A 12 -0.18 3.54 -14.71
C PRO A 12 0.13 4.90 -14.06
N ALA A 13 0.66 4.85 -12.83
CA ALA A 13 0.99 6.06 -12.09
C ALA A 13 2.16 6.82 -12.75
N PRO A 14 2.15 8.16 -12.76
CA PRO A 14 3.30 8.91 -13.25
C PRO A 14 4.53 8.73 -12.36
N ALA A 15 5.70 8.66 -13.02
CA ALA A 15 6.98 8.49 -12.34
C ALA A 15 7.19 9.55 -11.24
N GLY A 16 7.55 9.08 -10.04
CA GLY A 16 7.88 9.93 -8.89
C GLY A 16 6.69 10.59 -8.19
N ARG A 17 5.43 10.30 -8.58
CA ARG A 17 4.25 10.88 -7.90
C ARG A 17 4.01 10.27 -6.53
N TRP A 18 4.27 8.98 -6.37
CA TRP A 18 3.98 8.21 -5.16
C TRP A 18 5.21 7.45 -4.65
N PRO A 19 6.34 8.13 -4.37
CA PRO A 19 7.60 7.46 -4.02
C PRO A 19 7.52 6.68 -2.70
N GLN A 20 6.59 7.02 -1.82
CA GLN A 20 6.32 6.32 -0.56
C GLN A 20 5.58 4.99 -0.72
N LEU A 21 5.06 4.65 -1.90
CA LEU A 21 4.36 3.38 -2.11
C LEU A 21 5.37 2.24 -2.21
N VAL A 22 5.04 1.13 -1.55
CA VAL A 22 5.94 -0.01 -1.39
C VAL A 22 5.26 -1.27 -1.92
N ALA A 23 5.90 -1.97 -2.85
CA ALA A 23 5.49 -3.34 -3.18
C ALA A 23 6.08 -4.28 -2.12
N LEU A 24 5.27 -5.16 -1.57
CA LEU A 24 5.66 -6.11 -0.54
C LEU A 24 5.54 -7.52 -1.10
N GLU A 25 6.64 -8.25 -1.13
CA GLU A 25 6.67 -9.64 -1.58
C GLU A 25 6.85 -10.58 -0.38
N GLY A 26 5.96 -11.57 -0.27
CA GLY A 26 6.02 -12.66 0.69
C GLY A 26 6.60 -13.95 0.09
N GLN A 27 6.37 -15.06 0.78
CA GLN A 27 6.67 -16.39 0.23
C GLN A 27 5.69 -16.73 -0.91
N ASP A 28 6.11 -17.62 -1.80
CA ASP A 28 5.27 -18.20 -2.88
C ASP A 28 4.61 -17.21 -3.84
N GLY A 29 5.10 -15.96 -3.90
CA GLY A 29 4.59 -14.93 -4.82
C GLY A 29 3.44 -14.09 -4.26
N ASP A 30 3.18 -14.16 -2.95
CA ASP A 30 2.24 -13.26 -2.29
C ASP A 30 2.69 -11.80 -2.49
N LEU A 31 1.77 -10.97 -2.96
CA LEU A 31 2.02 -9.55 -3.23
C LEU A 31 1.02 -8.69 -2.46
N CYS A 32 1.55 -7.76 -1.69
CA CYS A 32 0.79 -6.70 -1.04
C CYS A 32 1.34 -5.32 -1.41
N THR A 33 0.56 -4.29 -1.08
CA THR A 33 1.02 -2.89 -1.12
C THR A 33 1.16 -2.37 0.31
N GLY A 34 2.18 -1.55 0.54
CA GLY A 34 2.39 -0.80 1.78
C GLY A 34 2.71 0.67 1.50
N THR A 35 2.77 1.45 2.57
CA THR A 35 3.15 2.87 2.52
C THR A 35 4.29 3.13 3.50
N LEU A 36 5.38 3.71 3.04
CA LEU A 36 6.47 4.17 3.89
C LEU A 36 5.99 5.35 4.75
N VAL A 37 5.89 5.20 6.07
CA VAL A 37 5.39 6.21 7.01
C VAL A 37 6.48 6.77 7.93
N ALA A 38 7.62 6.09 8.00
CA ALA A 38 8.89 6.61 8.55
C ALA A 38 10.05 6.05 7.71
N PRO A 39 11.30 6.53 7.86
CA PRO A 39 12.40 6.17 6.96
C PRO A 39 12.61 4.66 6.77
N ASP A 40 12.33 3.85 7.80
CA ASP A 40 12.45 2.39 7.82
C ASP A 40 11.17 1.67 8.26
N TRP A 41 10.01 2.35 8.25
CA TRP A 41 8.73 1.77 8.66
C TRP A 41 7.69 1.85 7.56
N VAL A 42 7.11 0.70 7.22
CA VAL A 42 6.03 0.55 6.24
C VAL A 42 4.73 0.18 6.96
N LEU A 43 3.68 0.93 6.69
CA LEU A 43 2.30 0.61 7.09
C LEU A 43 1.63 -0.23 6.01
N THR A 44 0.98 -1.32 6.39
CA THR A 44 0.22 -2.20 5.49
C THR A 44 -0.95 -2.85 6.23
N ALA A 45 -1.67 -3.75 5.56
CA ALA A 45 -2.76 -4.51 6.14
C ALA A 45 -2.26 -5.64 7.06
N GLY A 46 -3.04 -6.00 8.07
CA GLY A 46 -2.74 -7.08 9.00
C GLY A 46 -2.83 -8.47 8.38
N HIS A 47 -3.59 -8.62 7.29
CA HIS A 47 -3.65 -9.85 6.51
C HIS A 47 -2.44 -10.06 5.60
N CYS A 48 -1.63 -9.02 5.32
CA CYS A 48 -0.37 -9.11 4.57
C CYS A 48 0.74 -9.67 5.47
N GLN A 49 0.68 -10.96 5.73
CA GLN A 49 1.58 -11.64 6.66
C GLN A 49 2.77 -12.26 5.95
N ASN A 50 3.89 -12.39 6.66
CA ASN A 50 5.10 -13.05 6.16
C ASN A 50 5.72 -12.32 4.94
N MET A 51 5.58 -11.00 4.88
CA MET A 51 6.26 -10.18 3.88
C MET A 51 7.76 -10.18 4.17
N GLN A 52 8.58 -10.47 3.15
CA GLN A 52 10.02 -10.64 3.28
C GLN A 52 10.80 -9.53 2.61
N THR A 53 10.27 -9.01 1.50
CA THR A 53 10.94 -8.03 0.65
C THR A 53 10.05 -6.81 0.47
N ALA A 54 10.66 -5.63 0.54
CA ALA A 54 10.02 -4.35 0.26
C ALA A 54 10.72 -3.65 -0.90
N HIS A 55 9.97 -3.25 -1.92
CA HIS A 55 10.45 -2.42 -3.03
C HIS A 55 9.95 -1.00 -2.85
N VAL A 56 10.84 -0.09 -2.47
CA VAL A 56 10.52 1.29 -2.11
C VAL A 56 10.86 2.22 -3.28
N GLY A 57 9.98 3.18 -3.57
CA GLY A 57 10.19 4.16 -4.64
C GLY A 57 10.18 3.56 -6.05
N ALA A 58 9.63 2.36 -6.21
CA ALA A 58 9.49 1.71 -7.51
C ALA A 58 8.29 2.28 -8.28
N LEU A 59 8.42 2.40 -9.60
CA LEU A 59 7.28 2.49 -10.50
C LEU A 59 6.94 1.12 -11.09
N ASP A 60 7.96 0.27 -11.26
CA ASP A 60 7.85 -1.14 -11.61
C ASP A 60 8.75 -1.89 -10.63
N TYR A 61 8.15 -2.59 -9.66
CA TYR A 61 8.92 -3.20 -8.57
C TYR A 61 9.85 -4.32 -9.02
N THR A 62 9.69 -4.82 -10.26
CA THR A 62 10.58 -5.83 -10.85
C THR A 62 11.78 -5.22 -11.58
N ALA A 63 11.74 -3.91 -11.87
CA ALA A 63 12.73 -3.23 -12.70
C ALA A 63 13.47 -2.10 -11.98
N ASN A 64 12.84 -1.44 -11.02
CA ASN A 64 13.39 -0.28 -10.34
C ASN A 64 12.98 -0.18 -8.86
N GLY A 65 13.48 0.87 -8.20
CA GLY A 65 13.31 1.08 -6.77
C GLY A 65 14.44 0.49 -5.95
N GLU A 66 14.34 0.68 -4.64
CA GLU A 66 15.25 0.12 -3.66
C GLU A 66 14.64 -1.13 -3.03
N THR A 67 15.36 -2.26 -3.12
CA THR A 67 14.95 -3.52 -2.50
C THR A 67 15.55 -3.61 -1.10
N LEU A 68 14.69 -3.79 -0.09
CA LEU A 68 15.06 -3.88 1.32
C LEU A 68 14.43 -5.12 1.95
N ALA A 69 15.17 -5.81 2.81
CA ALA A 69 14.60 -6.88 3.62
C ALA A 69 13.66 -6.34 4.69
N VAL A 70 12.55 -7.04 4.92
CA VAL A 70 11.68 -6.84 6.08
C VAL A 70 12.24 -7.66 7.23
N VAL A 71 12.65 -6.98 8.30
CA VAL A 71 13.33 -7.61 9.45
C VAL A 71 12.40 -7.82 10.65
N GLU A 72 11.24 -7.17 10.63
CA GLU A 72 10.27 -7.24 11.72
C GLU A 72 8.87 -6.94 11.18
N GLN A 73 7.88 -7.68 11.68
CA GLN A 73 6.47 -7.43 11.40
C GLN A 73 5.69 -7.38 12.71
N ILE A 74 5.05 -6.24 12.97
CA ILE A 74 4.16 -6.01 14.10
C ILE A 74 2.73 -6.04 13.55
N VAL A 75 2.00 -7.10 13.84
CA VAL A 75 0.61 -7.26 13.40
C VAL A 75 -0.32 -6.83 14.54
N HIS A 76 -1.40 -6.12 14.22
CA HIS A 76 -2.46 -5.89 15.21
C HIS A 76 -2.95 -7.23 15.79
N PRO A 77 -3.26 -7.35 17.10
CA PRO A 77 -3.61 -8.64 17.73
C PRO A 77 -4.77 -9.40 17.09
N GLU A 78 -5.71 -8.68 16.46
CA GLU A 78 -6.93 -9.24 15.88
C GLU A 78 -7.15 -8.76 14.43
N PRO A 79 -6.25 -9.06 13.48
CA PRO A 79 -6.21 -8.39 12.17
C PRO A 79 -7.36 -8.82 11.24
N ARG A 80 -8.02 -9.93 11.53
CA ARG A 80 -9.17 -10.44 10.77
C ARG A 80 -10.52 -10.14 11.41
N ALA A 81 -10.53 -9.54 12.61
CA ALA A 81 -11.74 -9.32 13.40
C ALA A 81 -12.00 -7.84 13.72
N THR A 82 -10.95 -7.04 13.96
CA THR A 82 -11.10 -5.63 14.34
C THR A 82 -10.38 -4.70 13.40
N PHE A 83 -9.05 -4.62 13.50
CA PHE A 83 -8.23 -3.70 12.72
C PHE A 83 -7.22 -4.45 11.87
N ASP A 84 -7.46 -4.44 10.57
CA ASP A 84 -6.60 -5.06 9.56
C ASP A 84 -5.37 -4.18 9.27
N VAL A 85 -4.48 -4.06 10.27
CA VAL A 85 -3.30 -3.19 10.20
C VAL A 85 -2.03 -3.88 10.71
N SER A 86 -0.91 -3.60 10.05
CA SER A 86 0.42 -4.06 10.45
C SER A 86 1.49 -3.02 10.11
N LEU A 87 2.56 -3.00 10.91
CA LEU A 87 3.78 -2.26 10.66
C LEU A 87 4.91 -3.22 10.33
N LEU A 88 5.67 -2.92 9.28
CA LEU A 88 6.88 -3.63 8.89
C LEU A 88 8.09 -2.74 9.11
N ARG A 89 9.14 -3.27 9.75
CA ARG A 89 10.44 -2.61 9.86
C ARG A 89 11.37 -3.11 8.78
N LEU A 90 11.97 -2.18 8.05
CA LEU A 90 12.97 -2.47 7.02
C LEU A 90 14.35 -2.64 7.67
N GLU A 91 15.25 -3.37 7.01
CA GLU A 91 16.61 -3.60 7.51
C GLU A 91 17.42 -2.31 7.71
N ARG A 92 17.05 -1.24 7.00
CA ARG A 92 17.61 0.11 7.09
C ARG A 92 16.63 1.14 6.52
N ALA A 93 16.93 2.42 6.72
CA ALA A 93 16.19 3.51 6.11
C ALA A 93 16.28 3.47 4.58
N ALA A 94 15.15 3.74 3.92
CA ALA A 94 15.05 3.92 2.48
C ALA A 94 15.74 5.22 2.04
N THR A 95 16.35 5.19 0.87
CA THR A 95 17.19 6.28 0.35
C THR A 95 16.40 7.14 -0.63
N GLY A 96 16.45 8.46 -0.47
CA GLY A 96 15.86 9.40 -1.44
C GLY A 96 14.32 9.41 -1.48
N VAL A 97 13.65 8.72 -0.57
CA VAL A 97 12.19 8.71 -0.43
C VAL A 97 11.78 9.46 0.82
N THR A 98 10.86 10.41 0.67
CA THR A 98 10.22 11.08 1.81
C THR A 98 9.02 10.25 2.26
N PRO A 99 8.95 9.83 3.54
CA PRO A 99 7.81 9.09 4.05
C PRO A 99 6.49 9.88 3.95
N ALA A 100 5.40 9.15 3.77
CA ALA A 100 4.05 9.68 3.79
C ALA A 100 3.72 10.32 5.14
N ARG A 101 3.00 11.43 5.11
CA ARG A 101 2.44 12.01 6.34
C ARG A 101 1.14 11.31 6.68
N LEU A 102 1.01 10.88 7.93
CA LEU A 102 -0.26 10.38 8.46
C LEU A 102 -1.21 11.56 8.68
N LEU A 103 -2.45 11.39 8.23
CA LEU A 103 -3.54 12.32 8.53
C LEU A 103 -3.81 12.28 10.04
N THR A 104 -3.74 13.43 10.71
CA THR A 104 -4.00 13.54 12.15
C THR A 104 -4.82 14.79 12.47
N GLY A 105 -5.54 14.75 13.58
CA GLY A 105 -6.28 15.90 14.12
C GLY A 105 -7.24 16.53 13.11
N CYS A 106 -7.08 17.83 12.86
CA CYS A 106 -7.97 18.60 11.99
C CYS A 106 -7.96 18.14 10.53
N MET A 107 -6.98 17.34 10.09
CA MET A 107 -6.93 16.81 8.73
C MET A 107 -8.06 15.82 8.44
N ALA A 108 -8.73 15.29 9.46
CA ALA A 108 -9.95 14.49 9.29
C ALA A 108 -11.08 15.28 8.59
N ALA A 109 -11.04 16.62 8.64
CA ALA A 109 -12.00 17.47 7.93
C ALA A 109 -11.93 17.33 6.39
N PHE A 110 -10.87 16.73 5.84
CA PHE A 110 -10.78 16.41 4.41
C PHE A 110 -11.53 15.14 4.02
N ILE A 111 -11.94 14.33 5.00
CA ILE A 111 -12.68 13.08 4.77
C ILE A 111 -14.17 13.43 4.78
N GLN A 112 -14.68 13.81 3.62
CA GLN A 112 -16.08 14.23 3.42
C GLN A 112 -16.70 13.43 2.29
N GLU A 113 -18.02 13.24 2.33
CA GLU A 113 -18.78 12.69 1.20
C GLU A 113 -18.47 13.45 -0.10
N ASP A 114 -18.37 12.72 -1.20
CA ASP A 114 -17.97 13.16 -2.54
C ASP A 114 -16.54 13.72 -2.67
N ALA A 115 -15.73 13.75 -1.61
CA ALA A 115 -14.34 14.14 -1.74
C ALA A 115 -13.55 13.07 -2.52
N ASP A 116 -12.74 13.52 -3.48
CA ASP A 116 -11.89 12.62 -4.27
C ASP A 116 -10.74 12.06 -3.44
N LEU A 117 -10.58 10.73 -3.49
CA LEU A 117 -9.43 10.00 -2.99
C LEU A 117 -8.68 9.35 -4.14
N THR A 118 -7.36 9.43 -4.11
CA THR A 118 -6.53 8.62 -4.99
C THR A 118 -6.17 7.32 -4.30
N VAL A 119 -6.53 6.20 -4.91
CA VAL A 119 -6.11 4.86 -4.51
C VAL A 119 -4.95 4.45 -5.40
N THR A 120 -3.85 4.02 -4.79
CA THR A 120 -2.64 3.61 -5.50
C THR A 120 -2.14 2.27 -5.00
N GLY A 121 -1.56 1.47 -5.88
CA GLY A 121 -0.95 0.21 -5.47
C GLY A 121 -0.53 -0.69 -6.63
N TYR A 122 0.00 -1.85 -6.22
CA TYR A 122 0.38 -2.95 -7.09
C TYR A 122 -0.61 -4.09 -6.94
N GLY A 123 -0.70 -4.95 -7.95
CA GLY A 123 -1.51 -6.16 -7.87
C GLY A 123 -2.34 -6.41 -9.12
N TRP A 124 -3.50 -7.00 -8.89
CA TRP A 124 -4.40 -7.41 -9.97
C TRP A 124 -5.13 -6.21 -10.57
N LEU A 125 -5.20 -6.17 -11.90
CA LEU A 125 -5.93 -5.15 -12.66
C LEU A 125 -7.39 -5.53 -12.92
N ASP A 126 -7.76 -6.79 -12.67
CA ASP A 126 -9.09 -7.31 -12.90
C ASP A 126 -9.63 -8.09 -11.69
N ARG A 127 -10.96 -8.25 -11.63
CA ARG A 127 -11.66 -8.92 -10.52
C ARG A 127 -11.52 -10.43 -10.52
N GLU A 128 -11.09 -11.01 -11.63
CA GLU A 128 -10.87 -12.44 -11.77
C GLU A 128 -9.44 -12.84 -11.36
N ALA A 129 -8.61 -11.86 -10.98
CA ALA A 129 -7.19 -12.03 -10.66
C ALA A 129 -6.44 -12.76 -11.79
N THR A 130 -6.66 -12.32 -13.04
CA THR A 130 -6.00 -12.91 -14.21
C THR A 130 -4.79 -12.13 -14.69
N GLN A 131 -4.73 -10.82 -14.39
CA GLN A 131 -3.65 -9.92 -14.79
C GLN A 131 -2.97 -9.29 -13.58
N GLN A 132 -1.89 -9.90 -13.12
CA GLN A 132 -0.99 -9.32 -12.12
C GLN A 132 -0.08 -8.34 -12.82
N ASN A 133 0.18 -7.21 -12.19
CA ASN A 133 1.01 -6.19 -12.77
C ASN A 133 2.02 -5.64 -11.76
N SER A 134 3.26 -5.48 -12.21
CA SER A 134 4.36 -4.93 -11.44
C SER A 134 4.41 -3.41 -11.43
N ILE A 135 3.68 -2.77 -12.35
CA ILE A 135 3.65 -1.31 -12.50
C ILE A 135 2.68 -0.69 -11.48
N LEU A 136 3.10 0.33 -10.75
CA LEU A 136 2.21 1.06 -9.84
C LEU A 136 1.06 1.69 -10.62
N HIS A 137 -0.18 1.48 -10.17
CA HIS A 137 -1.36 2.12 -10.75
C HIS A 137 -1.99 3.10 -9.77
N GLU A 138 -2.73 4.07 -10.30
CA GLU A 138 -3.55 5.01 -9.56
C GLU A 138 -4.97 5.06 -10.13
N VAL A 139 -5.95 5.30 -9.26
CA VAL A 139 -7.34 5.57 -9.63
C VAL A 139 -7.93 6.60 -8.67
N VAL A 140 -8.77 7.50 -9.18
CA VAL A 140 -9.52 8.45 -8.36
C VAL A 140 -10.92 7.89 -8.09
N VAL A 141 -11.31 7.86 -6.82
CA VAL A 141 -12.63 7.41 -6.37
C VAL A 141 -13.22 8.43 -5.39
N PRO A 142 -14.52 8.72 -5.44
CA PRO A 142 -15.16 9.57 -4.45
C PRO A 142 -15.38 8.80 -3.13
N ILE A 143 -15.33 9.52 -2.02
CA ILE A 143 -15.83 9.02 -0.73
C ILE A 143 -17.35 8.95 -0.78
N VAL A 144 -17.92 7.76 -0.62
CA VAL A 144 -19.39 7.57 -0.64
C VAL A 144 -20.01 7.85 0.72
N ASP A 145 -19.40 7.37 1.80
CA ASP A 145 -19.85 7.61 3.17
C ASP A 145 -18.64 7.54 4.11
N PRO A 146 -18.19 8.67 4.68
CA PRO A 146 -17.04 8.69 5.58
C PRO A 146 -17.34 8.11 6.98
N THR A 147 -18.62 7.93 7.31
CA THR A 147 -19.08 7.42 8.62
C THR A 147 -19.52 5.96 8.60
N CYS A 148 -19.71 5.39 7.41
CA CYS A 148 -20.18 4.02 7.20
C CYS A 148 -21.48 3.71 7.96
N THR A 149 -22.49 4.59 7.85
CA THR A 149 -23.81 4.50 8.53
C THR A 149 -24.93 4.05 7.61
#